data_AF-A0A970KM51-F1
#
_entry.id   AF-A0A970KM51-F1
#
_cell.length_a   1.000
_cell.length_b   1.000
_cell.length_c   1.000
_cell.angle_alpha   90.00
_cell.angle_beta   90.00
_cell.angle_gamma   90.00
#
_symmetry.space_group_name_H-M   'P 1'
#
loop_
_entity.id
_entity.type
_entity.pdbx_description
1 polymer ?
#
loop_
_entity_poly.entity_id
_entity_poly.type
_entity_poly.pdbx_seq_one_letter_code
_entity_poly.pdbx_strand_id
1 'polypeptide(L)'
;MDQAHSLRKMVYKNHRLIFVLTCAYYKDADAFCKKLARRLDRAVFIDTTSVEDAKTFIAKTEYEYYIFAAKEVNFVEQFANHNIDVIVLTDSSSESVLGTYSQIKLLLVRNIFNARKNRIKLVAGPVETKTEAEKTLSNISATVRNYLKYELELLGWFYDMKNGIGDIGYRYLESGGVHVEN
;
A
#
# COMPACT_ATOMS: atom_id res chain seq x y z
N MET A 1 -38.10 -12.70 5.51
CA MET A 1 -36.93 -12.56 4.63
C MET A 1 -36.13 -11.36 5.12
N ASP A 2 -34.88 -11.63 5.50
CA ASP A 2 -34.06 -10.82 6.41
C ASP A 2 -33.64 -9.44 5.90
N GLN A 3 -34.03 -8.38 6.62
CA GLN A 3 -33.44 -7.04 6.49
C GLN A 3 -31.92 -7.04 6.80
N ALA A 4 -31.43 -7.98 7.61
CA ALA A 4 -30.00 -8.16 7.87
C ALA A 4 -29.20 -8.59 6.62
N HIS A 5 -29.81 -9.34 5.71
CA HIS A 5 -29.17 -9.77 4.46
C HIS A 5 -29.13 -8.64 3.42
N SER A 6 -30.13 -7.74 3.45
CA SER A 6 -30.20 -6.52 2.65
C SER A 6 -29.19 -5.45 3.11
N LEU A 7 -29.02 -5.27 4.43
CA LEU A 7 -28.00 -4.40 4.99
C LEU A 7 -26.58 -4.88 4.65
N ARG A 8 -26.32 -6.20 4.75
CA ARG A 8 -25.03 -6.77 4.31
C ARG A 8 -24.75 -6.51 2.83
N LYS A 9 -25.75 -6.54 1.94
CA LYS A 9 -25.56 -6.18 0.52
C LYS A 9 -25.36 -4.67 0.28
N MET A 10 -25.92 -3.80 1.12
CA MET A 10 -25.79 -2.34 0.97
C MET A 10 -24.46 -1.77 1.49
N VAL A 11 -23.75 -2.48 2.37
CA VAL A 11 -22.47 -2.02 2.92
C VAL A 11 -21.31 -2.13 1.90
N TYR A 12 -21.38 -3.02 0.91
CA TYR A 12 -20.25 -3.35 0.02
C TYR A 12 -20.22 -2.61 -1.32
N LYS A 13 -20.35 -1.27 -1.29
CA LYS A 13 -19.97 -0.40 -2.42
C LYS A 13 -18.67 0.38 -2.20
N ASN A 14 -18.02 0.22 -1.04
CA ASN A 14 -16.76 0.87 -0.70
C ASN A 14 -15.62 -0.14 -0.60
N HIS A 15 -15.24 -0.78 -1.72
CA HIS A 15 -13.98 -1.52 -1.77
C HIS A 15 -12.80 -0.53 -1.73
N ARG A 16 -11.64 -1.00 -1.25
CA ARG A 16 -10.41 -0.21 -1.19
C ARG A 16 -9.38 -0.80 -2.14
N LEU A 17 -8.80 0.05 -2.99
CA LEU A 17 -7.72 -0.34 -3.88
C LEU A 17 -6.38 -0.08 -3.19
N ILE A 18 -5.54 -1.09 -3.06
CA ILE A 18 -4.20 -0.99 -2.46
C ILE A 18 -3.18 -1.15 -3.58
N PHE A 19 -2.36 -0.12 -3.80
CA PHE A 19 -1.25 -0.19 -4.75
C PHE A 19 0.07 -0.26 -4.00
N VAL A 20 0.85 -1.29 -4.28
CA VAL A 20 2.19 -1.48 -3.74
C VAL A 20 3.18 -0.99 -4.79
N LEU A 21 3.89 0.09 -4.47
CA LEU A 21 4.97 0.66 -5.28
C LEU A 21 6.32 0.21 -4.70
N THR A 22 7.26 -0.12 -5.57
CA THR A 22 8.63 -0.45 -5.18
C THR A 22 9.63 0.60 -5.63
N CYS A 23 10.67 0.81 -4.82
CA CYS A 23 11.89 1.46 -5.29
C CYS A 23 12.83 0.44 -5.96
N ALA A 24 13.80 0.93 -6.74
CA ALA A 24 14.57 0.23 -7.79
C ALA A 24 15.19 -1.14 -7.44
N TYR A 25 15.23 -1.53 -6.17
CA TYR A 25 15.82 -2.77 -5.69
C TYR A 25 14.81 -3.88 -5.32
N TYR A 26 13.52 -3.56 -5.16
CA TYR A 26 12.51 -4.57 -4.83
C TYR A 26 11.92 -5.19 -6.08
N LYS A 27 12.43 -6.37 -6.45
CA LYS A 27 11.86 -7.23 -7.50
C LYS A 27 10.59 -7.97 -7.07
N ASP A 28 10.24 -7.90 -5.79
CA ASP A 28 9.26 -8.81 -5.16
C ASP A 28 7.95 -8.12 -4.71
N ALA A 29 7.52 -7.06 -5.41
CA ALA A 29 6.21 -6.43 -5.18
C ALA A 29 5.07 -7.46 -5.18
N ASP A 30 5.12 -8.43 -6.10
CA ASP A 30 4.13 -9.50 -6.20
C ASP A 30 4.12 -10.42 -4.99
N ALA A 31 5.30 -10.78 -4.48
CA ALA A 31 5.42 -11.63 -3.30
C ALA A 31 4.86 -10.91 -2.06
N PHE A 32 5.14 -9.61 -1.93
CA PHE A 32 4.53 -8.78 -0.90
C PHE A 32 3.01 -8.72 -1.05
N CYS A 33 2.50 -8.46 -2.25
CA CYS A 33 1.05 -8.38 -2.51
C CYS A 33 0.35 -9.70 -2.20
N LYS A 34 0.95 -10.84 -2.59
CA LYS A 34 0.43 -12.19 -2.28
C LYS A 34 0.40 -12.44 -0.77
N LYS A 35 1.45 -12.04 -0.03
CA LYS A 35 1.48 -12.14 1.43
C LYS A 35 0.43 -11.23 2.09
N LEU A 36 0.27 -10.01 1.59
CA LEU A 36 -0.71 -9.06 2.09
C LEU A 36 -2.14 -9.57 1.86
N ALA A 37 -2.44 -10.10 0.67
CA ALA A 37 -3.73 -10.68 0.33
C ALA A 37 -4.10 -11.88 1.22
N ARG A 38 -3.11 -12.69 1.64
CA ARG A 38 -3.32 -13.82 2.56
C ARG A 38 -3.59 -13.39 4.00
N ARG A 39 -3.15 -12.19 4.38
CA ARG A 39 -3.21 -11.67 5.76
C ARG A 39 -4.43 -10.77 5.99
N LEU A 40 -4.91 -10.09 4.95
CA LEU A 40 -6.14 -9.30 4.99
C LEU A 40 -7.34 -10.21 4.70
N ASP A 41 -8.38 -10.13 5.53
CA ASP A 41 -9.63 -10.82 5.23
C ASP A 41 -10.27 -10.20 3.97
N ARG A 42 -10.92 -11.06 3.16
CA ARG A 42 -11.61 -10.67 1.92
C ARG A 42 -10.77 -9.79 0.98
N ALA A 43 -9.47 -10.10 0.85
CA ALA A 43 -8.56 -9.44 -0.06
C ALA A 43 -8.19 -10.32 -1.25
N VAL A 44 -7.85 -9.69 -2.38
CA VAL A 44 -7.36 -10.37 -3.58
C VAL A 44 -6.19 -9.61 -4.20
N PHE A 45 -5.15 -10.34 -4.59
CA PHE A 45 -4.09 -9.81 -5.44
C PHE A 45 -4.49 -9.96 -6.91
N ILE A 46 -4.49 -8.85 -7.65
CA ILE A 46 -4.74 -8.85 -9.10
C ILE A 46 -3.41 -8.73 -9.83
N ASP A 47 -2.99 -9.84 -10.44
CA ASP A 47 -1.79 -9.91 -11.28
C ASP A 47 -2.14 -9.48 -12.71
N THR A 48 -2.23 -8.17 -12.94
CA THR A 48 -2.44 -7.61 -14.29
C THR A 48 -1.81 -6.24 -14.43
N THR A 49 -1.33 -5.95 -15.64
CA THR A 49 -0.92 -4.60 -16.06
C THR A 49 -2.01 -3.89 -16.86
N SER A 50 -3.10 -4.59 -17.20
CA SER A 50 -4.23 -4.04 -17.98
C SER A 50 -5.27 -3.41 -17.06
N VAL A 51 -5.50 -2.11 -17.26
CA VAL A 51 -6.50 -1.33 -16.51
C VAL A 51 -7.91 -1.85 -16.79
N GLU A 52 -8.19 -2.24 -18.04
CA GLU A 52 -9.51 -2.73 -18.46
C GLU A 52 -9.82 -4.09 -17.82
N ASP A 53 -8.84 -4.99 -17.79
CA ASP A 53 -9.00 -6.30 -17.15
C ASP A 53 -9.18 -6.16 -15.64
N ALA A 54 -8.40 -5.27 -15.00
CA ALA A 54 -8.54 -4.95 -13.58
C ALA A 54 -9.95 -4.41 -13.26
N LYS A 55 -10.43 -3.43 -14.03
CA LYS A 55 -11.78 -2.86 -13.84
C LYS A 55 -12.88 -3.90 -14.07
N THR A 56 -12.72 -4.75 -15.09
CA THR A 56 -13.66 -5.84 -15.38
C THR A 56 -13.70 -6.86 -14.24
N PHE A 57 -12.55 -7.22 -13.70
CA PHE A 57 -12.46 -8.14 -12.56
C PHE A 57 -13.10 -7.55 -11.30
N ILE A 58 -12.79 -6.30 -10.96
CA ILE A 58 -13.39 -5.58 -9.82
C ILE A 58 -14.93 -5.54 -9.97
N ALA A 59 -15.44 -5.24 -11.16
CA ALA A 59 -16.89 -5.14 -11.40
C ALA A 59 -17.63 -6.49 -11.26
N LYS A 60 -16.93 -7.61 -11.42
CA LYS A 60 -17.51 -8.98 -11.38
C LYS A 60 -17.33 -9.68 -10.03
N THR A 61 -16.62 -9.07 -9.08
CA THR A 61 -16.24 -9.69 -7.81
C THR A 61 -16.56 -8.78 -6.64
N GLU A 62 -16.59 -9.31 -5.41
CA GLU A 62 -16.95 -8.55 -4.21
C GLU A 62 -15.93 -8.78 -3.08
N TYR A 63 -14.73 -8.23 -3.27
CA TYR A 63 -13.67 -8.18 -2.25
C TYR A 63 -13.67 -6.84 -1.52
N GLU A 64 -13.22 -6.84 -0.28
CA GLU A 64 -13.03 -5.61 0.49
C GLU A 64 -11.76 -4.87 0.02
N TYR A 65 -10.70 -5.63 -0.26
CA TYR A 65 -9.40 -5.11 -0.70
C TYR A 65 -8.97 -5.70 -2.04
N TYR A 66 -8.66 -4.84 -3.00
CA TYR A 66 -8.03 -5.23 -4.27
C TYR A 66 -6.60 -4.72 -4.29
N ILE A 67 -5.64 -5.63 -4.40
CA ILE A 67 -4.22 -5.33 -4.21
C ILE A 67 -3.50 -5.45 -5.56
N PHE A 68 -2.67 -4.46 -5.87
CA PHE A 68 -1.90 -4.37 -7.10
C PHE A 68 -0.43 -4.16 -6.80
N ALA A 69 0.42 -4.88 -7.53
CA ALA A 69 1.83 -4.53 -7.65
C ALA A 69 1.98 -3.46 -8.75
N ALA A 70 2.00 -2.20 -8.36
CA ALA A 70 2.13 -1.09 -9.30
C ALA A 70 3.60 -0.85 -9.62
N LYS A 71 3.99 -1.04 -10.89
CA LYS A 71 5.34 -0.70 -11.35
C LYS A 71 5.56 0.80 -11.46
N GLU A 72 4.49 1.55 -11.72
CA GLU A 72 4.55 2.99 -11.99
C GLU A 72 3.36 3.72 -11.37
N VAL A 73 3.59 4.98 -10.98
CA VAL A 73 2.54 5.89 -10.50
C VAL A 73 1.45 6.12 -11.57
N ASN A 74 1.81 6.05 -12.86
CA ASN A 74 0.86 6.18 -13.97
C ASN A 74 -0.26 5.14 -13.93
N PHE A 75 0.03 3.92 -13.44
CA PHE A 75 -0.99 2.88 -13.29
C PHE A 75 -1.98 3.24 -12.18
N VAL A 76 -1.48 3.79 -11.06
CA VAL A 76 -2.32 4.26 -9.94
C VAL A 76 -3.24 5.41 -10.38
N GLU A 77 -2.75 6.31 -11.23
CA GLU A 77 -3.51 7.44 -11.79
C GLU A 77 -4.79 7.01 -12.50
N GLN A 78 -4.78 5.85 -13.16
CA GLN A 78 -5.94 5.31 -13.87
C GLN A 78 -7.13 4.95 -12.95
N PHE A 79 -6.89 4.99 -11.63
CA PHE A 79 -7.87 4.70 -10.58
C PHE A 79 -8.14 5.89 -9.65
N ALA A 80 -7.62 7.10 -9.93
CA ALA A 80 -7.65 8.26 -9.03
C ALA A 80 -9.02 8.61 -8.39
N ASN A 81 -10.13 8.26 -9.05
CA ASN A 81 -11.49 8.48 -8.55
C ASN A 81 -11.98 7.44 -7.52
N HIS A 82 -11.15 6.46 -7.14
CA HIS A 82 -11.49 5.41 -6.18
C HIS A 82 -10.91 5.71 -4.77
N ASN A 83 -11.37 4.95 -3.77
CA ASN A 83 -10.74 4.94 -2.44
C ASN A 83 -9.44 4.13 -2.53
N ILE A 84 -8.31 4.82 -2.51
CA ILE A 84 -6.99 4.23 -2.76
C ILE A 84 -6.11 4.33 -1.52
N ASP A 85 -5.38 3.27 -1.22
CA ASP A 85 -4.18 3.33 -0.39
C ASP A 85 -2.95 3.01 -1.25
N VAL A 86 -1.85 3.70 -0.97
CA VAL A 86 -0.56 3.41 -1.58
C VAL A 86 0.40 2.97 -0.50
N ILE A 87 1.02 1.81 -0.70
CA ILE A 87 2.10 1.28 0.13
C ILE A 87 3.38 1.40 -0.68
N VAL A 88 4.37 2.12 -0.16
CA VAL A 88 5.70 2.20 -0.79
C VAL A 88 6.66 1.29 -0.04
N LEU A 89 7.28 0.35 -0.76
CA LEU A 89 8.36 -0.50 -0.26
C LEU A 89 9.70 0.20 -0.48
N THR A 90 10.49 0.32 0.58
CA THR A 90 11.75 1.06 0.57
C THR A 90 12.74 0.54 1.61
N ASP A 91 13.99 0.96 1.50
CA ASP A 91 15.07 0.66 2.45
C ASP A 91 15.85 1.92 2.83
N SER A 92 16.90 1.75 3.63
CA SER A 92 17.73 2.85 4.12
C SER A 92 18.74 3.39 3.10
N SER A 93 18.83 2.82 1.89
CA SER A 93 19.76 3.31 0.86
C SER A 93 19.34 4.68 0.35
N SER A 94 20.32 5.52 0.03
CA SER A 94 20.06 6.87 -0.51
C SER A 94 19.24 6.84 -1.80
N GLU A 95 19.44 5.82 -2.63
CA GLU A 95 18.69 5.63 -3.88
C GLU A 95 17.22 5.30 -3.63
N SER A 96 16.92 4.35 -2.73
CA SER A 96 15.54 4.02 -2.35
C SER A 96 14.83 5.19 -1.67
N VAL A 97 15.53 5.96 -0.83
CA VAL A 97 15.00 7.19 -0.20
C VAL A 97 14.61 8.22 -1.27
N LEU A 98 15.49 8.50 -2.24
CA LEU A 98 15.22 9.44 -3.33
C LEU A 98 14.10 8.95 -4.24
N GLY A 99 14.08 7.65 -4.57
CA GLY A 99 13.03 7.01 -5.36
C GLY A 99 11.67 7.11 -4.68
N THR A 100 11.62 6.81 -3.37
CA THR A 100 10.42 6.91 -2.54
C THR A 100 9.89 8.34 -2.53
N TYR A 101 10.76 9.31 -2.25
CA TYR A 101 10.41 10.73 -2.29
C TYR A 101 9.83 11.14 -3.64
N SER A 102 10.46 10.70 -4.74
CA SER A 102 10.05 11.05 -6.10
C SER A 102 8.67 10.46 -6.44
N GLN A 103 8.41 9.20 -6.08
CA GLN A 103 7.10 8.56 -6.27
C GLN A 103 6.00 9.27 -5.46
N ILE A 104 6.27 9.59 -4.18
CA ILE A 104 5.33 10.33 -3.32
C ILE A 104 5.05 11.71 -3.91
N LYS A 105 6.10 12.44 -4.33
CA LYS A 105 5.94 13.75 -4.97
C LYS A 105 5.05 13.65 -6.21
N LEU A 106 5.24 12.63 -7.05
CA LEU A 106 4.45 12.44 -8.25
C LEU A 106 2.97 12.15 -7.93
N LEU A 107 2.70 11.30 -6.94
CA LEU A 107 1.34 11.01 -6.46
C LEU A 107 0.62 12.27 -5.95
N LEU A 108 1.33 13.11 -5.19
CA LEU A 108 0.77 14.34 -4.61
C LEU A 108 0.57 15.43 -5.66
N VAL A 109 1.55 15.68 -6.54
CA VAL A 109 1.49 16.75 -7.55
C VAL A 109 0.40 16.50 -8.60
N ARG A 110 0.23 15.25 -9.03
CA ARG A 110 -0.79 14.91 -10.04
C ARG A 110 -2.21 14.87 -9.49
N ASN A 111 -2.40 15.12 -8.19
CA ASN A 111 -3.69 15.04 -7.52
C ASN A 111 -4.41 13.70 -7.77
N ILE A 112 -3.63 12.63 -8.02
CA ILE A 112 -4.09 11.23 -8.18
C ILE A 112 -4.79 10.76 -6.91
N PHE A 113 -4.51 11.44 -5.81
CA PHE A 113 -4.93 11.11 -4.48
C PHE A 113 -5.83 12.21 -3.94
N ASN A 114 -7.06 11.87 -3.57
CA ASN A 114 -7.79 12.71 -2.64
C ASN A 114 -7.13 12.57 -1.27
N ALA A 115 -6.25 13.51 -0.92
CA ALA A 115 -5.50 13.49 0.34
C ALA A 115 -6.38 13.44 1.60
N ARG A 116 -7.69 13.74 1.51
CA ARG A 116 -8.64 13.59 2.62
C ARG A 116 -9.19 12.17 2.79
N LYS A 117 -9.05 11.28 1.80
CA LYS A 117 -9.59 9.91 1.81
C LYS A 117 -8.52 8.82 1.73
N ASN A 118 -7.41 9.15 1.10
CA ASN A 118 -6.42 8.19 0.66
C ASN A 118 -5.14 8.38 1.50
N ARG A 119 -4.45 7.29 1.88
CA ARG A 119 -3.18 7.38 2.65
C ARG A 119 -2.01 6.73 1.92
N ILE A 120 -0.90 7.44 1.87
CA ILE A 120 0.42 6.89 1.50
C ILE A 120 1.09 6.38 2.76
N LYS A 121 1.45 5.09 2.77
CA LYS A 121 2.11 4.41 3.87
C LYS A 121 3.41 3.78 3.39
N LEU A 122 4.31 3.55 4.33
CA LEU A 122 5.66 3.07 4.04
C LEU A 122 5.89 1.71 4.70
N VAL A 123 6.51 0.79 3.99
CA VAL A 123 7.07 -0.44 4.56
C VAL A 123 8.57 -0.42 4.34
N ALA A 124 9.31 -0.51 5.43
CA ALA A 124 10.77 -0.50 5.38
C ALA A 124 11.31 -1.92 5.32
N GLY A 125 12.33 -2.19 4.52
CA GLY A 125 12.99 -3.49 4.52
C GLY A 125 13.86 -3.64 3.29
N PRO A 126 14.81 -4.60 3.29
CA PRO A 126 15.02 -5.56 4.37
C PRO A 126 15.73 -4.90 5.56
N VAL A 127 15.21 -5.13 6.76
CA VAL A 127 15.80 -4.71 8.04
C VAL A 127 15.56 -5.79 9.09
N GLU A 128 16.50 -5.96 10.02
CA GLU A 128 16.42 -7.02 11.03
C GLU A 128 15.59 -6.58 12.24
N THR A 129 15.53 -5.28 12.49
CA THR A 129 14.90 -4.74 13.70
C THR A 129 13.88 -3.64 13.39
N LYS A 130 12.91 -3.50 14.30
CA LYS A 130 11.96 -2.38 14.28
C LYS A 130 12.66 -1.02 14.34
N THR A 131 13.72 -0.91 15.13
CA THR A 131 14.50 0.33 15.29
C THR A 131 15.12 0.77 13.97
N GLU A 132 15.63 -0.16 13.16
CA GLU A 132 16.13 0.13 11.82
C GLU A 132 15.01 0.59 10.87
N ALA A 133 13.84 -0.04 10.93
CA ALA A 133 12.68 0.38 10.16
C ALA A 133 12.24 1.82 10.51
N GLU A 134 12.19 2.15 11.80
CA GLU A 134 11.84 3.48 12.29
C GLU A 134 12.89 4.53 11.89
N LYS A 135 14.17 4.16 11.86
CA LYS A 135 15.25 5.03 11.35
C LYS A 135 15.08 5.32 9.86
N THR A 136 14.75 4.30 9.05
CA THR A 136 14.44 4.45 7.62
C THR A 136 13.24 5.39 7.42
N LEU A 137 12.16 5.20 8.17
CA LEU A 137 11.00 6.10 8.15
C LEU A 137 11.42 7.53 8.50
N SER A 138 12.20 7.73 9.56
CA SER A 138 12.63 9.05 10.03
C SER A 138 13.38 9.82 8.94
N ASN A 139 14.32 9.16 8.27
CA ASN A 139 15.10 9.75 7.17
C ASN A 139 14.21 10.24 6.02
N ILE A 140 13.25 9.42 5.60
CA ILE A 140 12.34 9.73 4.49
C ILE A 140 11.31 10.79 4.93
N SER A 141 10.76 10.64 6.13
CA SER A 141 9.71 11.51 6.67
C SER A 141 10.19 12.93 6.86
N ALA A 142 11.44 13.15 7.31
CA ALA A 142 12.01 14.49 7.40
C ALA A 142 11.98 15.21 6.04
N THR A 143 12.40 14.52 4.98
CA THR A 143 12.42 15.05 3.61
C THR A 143 10.99 15.29 3.09
N VAL A 144 10.12 14.28 3.21
CA VAL A 144 8.73 14.36 2.71
C VAL A 144 7.93 15.42 3.46
N ARG A 145 8.06 15.52 4.79
CA ARG A 145 7.41 16.56 5.59
C ARG A 145 7.90 17.95 5.22
N ASN A 146 9.21 18.15 5.09
CA ASN A 146 9.78 19.47 4.83
C ASN A 146 9.38 20.01 3.45
N TYR A 147 9.46 19.17 2.42
CA TYR A 147 9.28 19.59 1.03
C TYR A 147 7.86 19.33 0.47
N LEU A 148 7.19 18.26 0.89
CA LEU A 148 5.87 17.88 0.37
C LEU A 148 4.71 18.16 1.35
N LYS A 149 5.03 18.62 2.57
CA LYS A 149 4.03 18.89 3.64
C LYS A 149 3.11 17.70 3.90
N TYR A 150 3.66 16.49 3.77
CA TYR A 150 2.93 15.23 3.92
C TYR A 150 3.54 14.41 5.06
N GLU A 151 2.68 13.81 5.89
CA GLU A 151 3.09 12.93 6.99
C GLU A 151 3.08 11.48 6.54
N LEU A 152 4.22 10.80 6.66
CA LEU A 152 4.32 9.38 6.37
C LEU A 152 4.07 8.54 7.61
N GLU A 153 3.37 7.43 7.39
CA GLU A 153 3.10 6.41 8.40
C GLU A 153 3.90 5.15 8.07
N LEU A 154 4.69 4.64 9.02
CA LEU A 154 5.30 3.33 8.91
C LEU A 154 4.26 2.24 9.20
N LEU A 155 3.96 1.45 8.18
CA LEU A 155 3.02 0.34 8.22
C LEU A 155 3.61 -0.91 8.86
N GLY A 156 4.89 -1.14 8.62
CA GLY A 156 5.61 -2.33 9.05
C GLY A 156 7.00 -2.43 8.41
N TRP A 157 7.67 -3.55 8.67
CA TRP A 157 8.96 -3.85 8.06
C TRP A 157 9.12 -5.32 7.73
N PHE A 158 10.04 -5.65 6.83
CA PHE A 158 10.37 -7.03 6.51
C PHE A 158 11.88 -7.25 6.59
N TYR A 159 12.29 -8.50 6.82
CA TYR A 159 13.68 -8.94 6.73
C TYR A 159 13.97 -9.57 5.37
N ASP A 160 15.26 -9.68 5.02
CA ASP A 160 15.68 -10.36 3.79
C ASP A 160 15.62 -11.89 3.99
N MET A 161 15.11 -12.62 2.99
CA MET A 161 15.34 -14.05 2.88
C MET A 161 16.05 -14.35 1.57
N LYS A 162 16.86 -15.41 1.55
CA LYS A 162 17.55 -15.92 0.34
C LYS A 162 16.64 -16.08 -0.90
N ASN A 163 15.31 -16.18 -0.71
CA ASN A 163 14.31 -16.35 -1.75
C ASN A 163 13.19 -15.28 -1.73
N GLY A 164 13.45 -14.09 -1.21
CA GLY A 164 12.56 -12.93 -1.30
C GLY A 164 12.16 -12.31 0.04
N ILE A 165 11.04 -11.60 0.08
CA ILE A 165 10.60 -10.85 1.27
C ILE A 165 10.31 -11.79 2.45
N GLY A 166 10.86 -11.47 3.63
CA GLY A 166 10.65 -12.15 4.90
C GLY A 166 9.22 -12.05 5.45
N ASP A 167 8.96 -12.59 6.64
CA ASP A 167 7.77 -12.22 7.39
C ASP A 167 7.80 -10.74 7.71
N ILE A 168 6.62 -10.12 7.61
CA ILE A 168 6.47 -8.69 7.79
C ILE A 168 6.09 -8.46 9.25
N GLY A 169 6.95 -7.78 10.01
CA GLY A 169 6.64 -7.22 11.32
C GLY A 169 5.63 -6.10 11.12
N TYR A 170 4.38 -6.31 11.56
CA TYR A 170 3.24 -5.46 11.19
C TYR A 170 2.63 -4.74 12.38
N ARG A 171 2.21 -3.49 12.16
CA ARG A 171 1.29 -2.74 13.04
C ARG A 171 -0.14 -2.67 12.49
N TYR A 172 -0.33 -2.96 11.20
CA TYR A 172 -1.61 -2.82 10.47
C TYR A 172 -2.51 -4.06 10.45
N LEU A 173 -1.96 -5.25 10.64
CA LEU A 173 -2.74 -6.50 10.58
C LEU A 173 -3.36 -6.88 11.92
N GLU A 174 -2.78 -6.44 13.02
CA GLU A 174 -3.39 -6.64 14.36
C GLU A 174 -4.60 -5.73 14.58
N SER A 175 -4.73 -4.67 13.77
CA SER A 175 -5.79 -3.67 13.93
C SER A 175 -6.94 -3.78 12.94
N GLY A 176 -6.81 -4.50 11.81
CA GLY A 176 -7.88 -4.55 10.81
C GLY A 176 -8.34 -3.17 10.30
N GLY A 177 -7.47 -2.16 10.34
CA GLY A 177 -7.84 -0.77 10.05
C GLY A 177 -8.52 -0.02 11.21
N VAL A 178 -8.61 -0.61 12.40
CA VAL A 178 -9.10 0.02 13.63
C VAL A 178 -7.91 0.57 14.41
N HIS A 179 -7.85 1.89 14.59
CA HIS A 179 -6.94 2.50 15.56
C HIS A 179 -7.09 1.80 16.91
N VAL A 180 -6.05 1.09 17.34
CA VAL A 180 -5.87 0.74 18.75
C VAL A 180 -5.16 1.94 19.35
N GLU A 181 -5.94 2.87 19.92
CA GLU A 181 -5.38 3.84 20.87
C GLU A 181 -4.85 3.05 22.08
N ASN A 182 -3.66 3.45 22.54
CA ASN A 182 -2.99 2.86 23.70
C ASN A 182 -3.87 2.88 24.96
#